data_AF-A0AAU3D538-F1
#
_entry.id   AF-A0AAU3D538-F1
#
_cell.length_a   1.000
_cell.length_b   1.000
_cell.length_c   1.000
_cell.angle_alpha   90.00
_cell.angle_beta   90.00
_cell.angle_gamma   90.00
#
_symmetry.space_group_name_H-M   'P 1'
#
loop_
_entity.id
_entity.type
_entity.pdbx_description
1 polymer ?
#
loop_
_entity_poly.entity_id
_entity_poly.type
_entity_poly.pdbx_seq_one_letter_code
_entity_poly.pdbx_strand_id
1 'polypeptide(L)'
;MTAPDASPLLFLDVDGPLIPFGPRSGGHRTYPQGPLPPGAGAHPLLARIDPALGPLLGGLPCVLVWATTWADEANTVVAPRLGLPVLDVVAWPDAPEQEERDTRAGLHWKTRTLVNRAAGRAFVWVDDEIGEADRRWVAAHHGGPALLHRVDPALGLTGDDLRLIGAWLRSV
;
A
#
# COMPACT_ATOMS: atom_id res chain seq x y z
N MET A 1 19.11 -11.25 23.39
CA MET A 1 18.04 -11.33 22.37
C MET A 1 17.74 -9.88 21.99
N THR A 2 18.34 -9.38 20.92
CA THR A 2 18.01 -8.07 20.36
C THR A 2 16.54 -8.09 19.97
N ALA A 3 15.76 -7.10 20.42
CA ALA A 3 14.37 -6.97 19.98
C ALA A 3 14.34 -6.97 18.44
N PRO A 4 13.39 -7.66 17.79
CA PRO A 4 13.20 -7.48 16.36
C PRO A 4 13.02 -5.99 16.09
N ASP A 5 13.61 -5.51 14.99
CA ASP A 5 13.57 -4.11 14.58
C ASP A 5 12.14 -3.56 14.71
N ALA A 6 11.91 -2.75 15.75
CA ALA A 6 10.58 -2.40 16.25
C ALA A 6 9.85 -1.39 15.37
N SER A 7 10.52 -0.91 14.31
CA SER A 7 9.98 0.07 13.37
C SER A 7 8.65 -0.40 12.80
N PRO A 8 7.62 0.47 12.75
CA PRO A 8 6.34 0.13 12.14
C PRO A 8 6.50 -0.24 10.65
N LEU A 9 5.59 -1.07 10.15
CA LEU A 9 5.47 -1.40 8.72
C LEU A 9 4.44 -0.49 8.05
N LEU A 10 4.63 -0.19 6.77
CA LEU A 10 3.58 0.38 5.92
C LEU A 10 3.43 -0.49 4.68
N PHE A 11 2.31 -1.20 4.61
CA PHE A 11 1.88 -1.99 3.46
C PHE A 11 1.18 -1.09 2.46
N LEU A 12 1.77 -0.94 1.27
CA LEU A 12 1.34 0.02 0.26
C LEU A 12 0.85 -0.70 -0.99
N ASP A 13 -0.43 -0.49 -1.33
CA ASP A 13 -0.92 -0.86 -2.66
C ASP A 13 -0.54 0.19 -3.72
N VAL A 14 -0.58 -0.22 -4.99
CA VAL A 14 -0.26 0.62 -6.15
C VAL A 14 -1.54 1.19 -6.76
N ASP A 15 -2.47 0.33 -7.18
CA ASP A 15 -3.71 0.74 -7.82
C ASP A 15 -4.64 1.35 -6.78
N GLY A 16 -5.09 2.59 -7.01
CA GLY A 16 -5.87 3.36 -6.03
C GLY A 16 -4.96 4.36 -5.32
N PRO A 17 -4.09 3.95 -4.37
CA PRO A 17 -3.20 4.86 -3.65
C PRO A 17 -2.21 5.63 -4.52
N LEU A 18 -1.47 4.95 -5.39
CA LEU A 18 -0.40 5.57 -6.20
C LEU A 18 -0.84 5.83 -7.64
N ILE A 19 -1.74 4.98 -8.15
CA ILE A 19 -2.33 5.10 -9.48
C ILE A 19 -3.82 5.39 -9.32
N PRO A 20 -4.23 6.67 -9.31
CA PRO A 20 -5.65 7.01 -9.19
C PRO A 20 -6.42 6.61 -10.46
N PHE A 21 -7.62 6.07 -10.27
CA PHE A 21 -8.52 5.58 -11.31
C PHE A 21 -9.99 5.89 -11.02
N GLY A 22 -10.87 5.50 -11.93
CA GLY A 22 -12.30 5.81 -11.80
C GLY A 22 -12.67 7.25 -12.22
N PRO A 23 -13.96 7.60 -12.11
CA PRO A 23 -14.48 8.89 -12.54
C PRO A 23 -14.03 10.02 -11.62
N ARG A 24 -13.45 11.08 -12.22
CA ARG A 24 -13.01 12.28 -11.50
C ARG A 24 -13.38 13.53 -12.29
N SER A 25 -14.07 14.48 -11.64
CA SER A 25 -14.37 15.78 -12.24
C SER A 25 -13.07 16.53 -12.57
N GLY A 26 -12.93 16.96 -13.82
CA GLY A 26 -11.69 17.59 -14.32
C GLY A 26 -10.59 16.61 -14.74
N GLY A 27 -10.87 15.30 -14.70
CA GLY A 27 -9.92 14.26 -15.10
C GLY A 27 -8.79 14.04 -14.11
N HIS A 28 -7.96 13.05 -14.42
CA HIS A 28 -6.77 12.71 -13.64
C HIS A 28 -5.59 13.55 -14.10
N ARG A 29 -4.83 14.08 -13.14
CA ARG A 29 -3.55 14.73 -13.44
C ARG A 29 -2.59 13.71 -14.01
N THR A 30 -1.75 14.14 -14.95
CA THR A 30 -0.65 13.34 -15.46
C THR A 30 0.66 14.08 -15.26
N TYR A 31 1.72 13.30 -15.06
CA TYR A 31 3.05 13.74 -14.73
C TYR A 31 4.02 13.18 -15.76
N PRO A 32 5.07 13.94 -16.13
CA PRO A 32 6.08 13.49 -17.08
C PRO A 32 6.64 12.13 -16.67
N GLN A 33 6.63 11.19 -17.62
CA GLN A 33 7.19 9.87 -17.39
C GLN A 33 8.69 9.91 -17.65
N GLY A 34 9.49 9.39 -16.71
CA GLY A 34 10.89 9.10 -16.97
C GLY A 34 11.04 7.97 -18.01
N PRO A 35 12.27 7.69 -18.49
CA PRO A 35 12.51 6.58 -19.40
C PRO A 35 12.02 5.27 -18.77
N LEU A 36 11.11 4.57 -19.46
CA LEU A 36 10.71 3.22 -19.09
C LEU A 36 11.79 2.22 -19.52
N PRO A 37 12.09 1.18 -18.72
CA PRO A 37 12.86 0.05 -19.22
C PRO A 37 12.18 -0.53 -20.47
N PRO A 38 12.93 -0.93 -21.51
CA PRO A 38 12.36 -1.63 -22.66
C PRO A 38 11.58 -2.87 -22.19
N GLY A 39 10.33 -3.02 -22.62
CA GLY A 39 9.47 -4.14 -22.22
C GLY A 39 8.58 -3.89 -21.00
N ALA A 40 8.76 -2.77 -20.28
CA ALA A 40 7.73 -2.28 -19.38
C ALA A 40 6.57 -1.77 -20.24
N GLY A 41 5.52 -2.61 -20.38
CA GLY A 41 4.28 -2.20 -21.02
C GLY A 41 3.86 -0.86 -20.42
N ALA A 42 3.77 0.19 -21.25
CA ALA A 42 3.43 1.51 -20.78
C ALA A 42 1.96 1.51 -20.36
N HIS A 43 1.69 1.03 -19.14
CA HIS A 43 0.36 1.00 -18.57
C HIS A 43 -0.11 2.47 -18.54
N PRO A 44 -1.21 2.80 -19.25
CA PRO A 44 -1.56 4.19 -19.55
C PRO A 44 -1.82 5.02 -18.29
N LEU A 45 -2.07 4.35 -17.16
CA LEU A 45 -2.30 4.99 -15.87
C LEU A 45 -1.01 5.35 -15.13
N LEU A 46 0.17 4.83 -15.52
CA LEU A 46 1.46 5.18 -14.88
C LEU A 46 1.77 6.68 -14.99
N ALA A 47 1.23 7.33 -16.03
CA ALA A 47 1.25 8.78 -16.19
C ALA A 47 0.64 9.53 -14.98
N ARG A 48 -0.21 8.88 -14.18
CA ARG A 48 -0.93 9.50 -13.06
C ARG A 48 -0.18 9.44 -11.73
N ILE A 49 0.93 8.72 -11.66
CA ILE A 49 1.76 8.65 -10.44
C ILE A 49 2.37 10.03 -10.21
N ASP A 50 2.03 10.64 -9.08
CA ASP A 50 2.59 11.93 -8.66
C ASP A 50 4.00 11.71 -8.07
N PRO A 51 5.08 12.19 -8.70
CA PRO A 51 6.44 12.03 -8.19
C PRO A 51 6.65 12.72 -6.83
N ALA A 52 5.81 13.68 -6.46
CA ALA A 52 5.89 14.35 -5.16
C ALA A 52 5.54 13.42 -3.98
N LEU A 53 4.84 12.30 -4.22
CA LEU A 53 4.55 11.31 -3.18
C LEU A 53 5.81 10.59 -2.70
N GLY A 54 6.83 10.46 -3.56
CA GLY A 54 8.06 9.75 -3.27
C GLY A 54 8.82 10.26 -2.04
N PRO A 55 9.25 11.53 -2.04
CA PRO A 55 9.91 12.13 -0.87
C PRO A 55 9.04 12.13 0.40
N LEU A 56 7.72 12.23 0.26
CA LEU A 56 6.82 12.20 1.40
C LEU A 56 6.70 10.80 2.02
N LEU A 57 6.57 9.77 1.19
CA LEU A 57 6.56 8.36 1.61
C LEU A 57 7.91 7.97 2.21
N GLY A 58 9.01 8.33 1.56
CA GLY A 58 10.37 8.06 2.04
C GLY A 58 10.74 8.80 3.33
N GLY A 59 10.00 9.84 3.69
CA GLY A 59 10.18 10.59 4.94
C GLY A 59 9.38 10.05 6.14
N LEU A 60 8.53 9.04 5.95
CA LEU A 60 7.77 8.43 7.04
C LEU A 60 8.68 7.57 7.93
N PRO A 61 8.51 7.58 9.27
CA PRO A 61 9.33 6.79 10.19
C PRO A 61 8.86 5.31 10.24
N CYS A 62 8.88 4.63 9.10
CA CYS A 62 8.45 3.25 8.94
C CYS A 62 9.25 2.52 7.86
N VAL A 63 9.10 1.20 7.81
CA VAL A 63 9.57 0.38 6.70
C VAL A 63 8.43 0.22 5.69
N LEU A 64 8.62 0.75 4.47
CA LEU A 64 7.68 0.59 3.37
C LEU A 64 7.78 -0.82 2.77
N VAL A 65 6.64 -1.43 2.48
CA VAL A 65 6.53 -2.76 1.87
C VAL A 65 5.43 -2.73 0.81
N TRP A 66 5.72 -3.24 -0.39
CA TRP A 66 4.73 -3.39 -1.46
C TRP A 66 3.69 -4.45 -1.09
N ALA A 67 2.43 -4.04 -1.04
CA ALA A 67 1.26 -4.89 -0.79
C ALA A 67 0.29 -4.81 -1.97
N THR A 68 0.79 -5.21 -3.14
CA THR A 68 0.13 -5.04 -4.42
C THR A 68 0.20 -6.29 -5.29
N THR A 69 -0.68 -6.38 -6.28
CA THR A 69 -0.70 -7.43 -7.32
C THR A 69 0.44 -7.28 -8.33
N TRP A 70 1.06 -6.10 -8.42
CA TRP A 70 2.24 -5.86 -9.26
C TRP A 70 3.48 -6.65 -8.81
N ALA A 71 3.49 -7.14 -7.57
CA ALA A 71 4.62 -7.87 -6.98
C ALA A 71 5.97 -7.14 -7.23
N ASP A 72 7.00 -7.86 -7.71
CA ASP A 72 8.32 -7.31 -8.00
C ASP A 72 8.32 -6.25 -9.13
N GLU A 73 7.29 -6.22 -9.99
CA GLU A 73 7.18 -5.19 -11.03
C GLU A 73 6.98 -3.79 -10.41
N ALA A 74 6.45 -3.69 -9.18
CA ALA A 74 6.39 -2.42 -8.47
C ALA A 74 7.78 -1.79 -8.27
N ASN A 75 8.81 -2.60 -8.03
CA ASN A 75 10.18 -2.11 -7.87
C ASN A 75 10.83 -1.67 -9.19
N THR A 76 10.43 -2.25 -10.33
CA THR A 76 11.01 -1.92 -11.64
C THR A 76 10.25 -0.81 -12.36
N VAL A 77 8.95 -0.66 -12.08
CA VAL A 77 8.06 0.30 -12.74
C VAL A 77 7.67 1.45 -11.83
N VAL A 78 7.21 1.19 -10.60
CA VAL A 78 6.62 2.22 -9.74
C VAL A 78 7.69 2.95 -8.92
N ALA A 79 8.58 2.22 -8.24
CA ALA A 79 9.59 2.79 -7.35
C ALA A 79 10.48 3.87 -8.02
N PRO A 80 10.98 3.68 -9.27
CA PRO A 80 11.82 4.69 -9.93
C PRO A 80 11.09 6.02 -10.21
N ARG A 81 9.77 5.98 -10.42
CA ARG A 81 8.94 7.18 -10.65
C ARG A 81 8.76 8.02 -9.39
N LEU A 82 8.81 7.35 -8.25
CA LEU A 82 8.73 7.96 -6.92
C LEU A 82 10.13 8.23 -6.34
N GLY A 83 11.21 7.84 -7.02
CA GLY A 83 12.56 7.92 -6.46
C GLY A 83 12.72 7.09 -5.17
N LEU A 84 11.89 6.06 -4.99
CA LEU A 84 11.98 5.14 -3.85
C LEU A 84 13.07 4.09 -4.12
N PRO A 85 13.75 3.60 -3.06
CA PRO A 85 14.62 2.44 -3.19
C PRO A 85 13.80 1.19 -3.52
N VAL A 86 14.49 0.08 -3.80
CA VAL A 86 13.86 -1.24 -3.84
C VAL A 86 13.25 -1.54 -2.48
N LEU A 87 11.97 -1.89 -2.46
CA LEU A 87 11.22 -2.24 -1.24
C LEU A 87 10.98 -3.74 -1.19
N ASP A 88 10.78 -4.25 0.03
CA ASP A 88 10.24 -5.59 0.24
C ASP A 88 8.86 -5.73 -0.41
N VAL A 89 8.56 -6.93 -0.90
CA VAL A 89 7.26 -7.29 -1.51
C VAL A 89 6.57 -8.33 -0.63
N VAL A 90 5.28 -8.15 -0.38
CA VAL A 90 4.47 -9.18 0.28
C VAL A 90 4.32 -10.37 -0.65
N ALA A 91 4.75 -11.54 -0.18
CA ALA A 91 4.48 -12.81 -0.85
C ALA A 91 3.05 -13.27 -0.52
N TRP A 92 2.22 -13.39 -1.55
CA TRP A 92 0.85 -13.87 -1.41
C TRP A 92 0.80 -15.40 -1.48
N PRO A 93 0.09 -16.07 -0.55
CA PRO A 93 -0.03 -17.53 -0.59
C PRO A 93 -0.93 -17.98 -1.74
N ASP A 94 -0.60 -19.12 -2.36
CA ASP A 94 -1.52 -19.82 -3.27
C ASP A 94 -2.52 -20.66 -2.45
N ALA A 95 -3.65 -20.05 -2.09
CA ALA A 95 -4.63 -20.63 -1.16
C ALA A 95 -6.09 -20.33 -1.56
N PRO A 96 -6.58 -20.90 -2.69
CA PRO A 96 -7.89 -20.55 -3.25
C PRO A 96 -9.07 -20.86 -2.32
N GLU A 97 -8.98 -21.92 -1.51
CA GLU A 97 -10.02 -22.24 -0.53
C GLU A 97 -10.13 -21.18 0.60
N GLN A 98 -9.00 -20.58 0.98
CA GLN A 98 -8.98 -19.53 1.99
C GLN A 98 -9.53 -18.23 1.41
N GLU A 99 -9.16 -17.89 0.17
CA GLU A 99 -9.70 -16.74 -0.54
C GLU A 99 -11.22 -16.84 -0.71
N GLU A 100 -11.74 -18.02 -1.06
CA GLU A 100 -13.19 -18.21 -1.19
C GLU A 100 -13.90 -18.03 0.17
N ARG A 101 -13.32 -18.55 1.26
CA ARG A 101 -13.85 -18.34 2.61
C ARG A 101 -13.85 -16.87 3.02
N ASP A 102 -12.78 -16.16 2.72
CA ASP A 102 -12.63 -14.75 3.05
C ASP A 102 -13.60 -13.89 2.22
N THR A 103 -13.73 -14.19 0.94
CA THR A 103 -14.72 -13.56 0.05
C THR A 103 -16.15 -13.72 0.59
N ARG A 104 -16.52 -14.93 1.02
CA ARG A 104 -17.83 -15.20 1.64
C ARG A 104 -18.03 -14.45 2.97
N ALA A 105 -16.94 -14.19 3.69
CA ALA A 105 -16.96 -13.39 4.92
C ALA A 105 -16.87 -11.87 4.67
N GLY A 106 -16.71 -11.45 3.40
CA GLY A 106 -16.47 -10.06 3.02
C GLY A 106 -15.10 -9.53 3.46
N LEU A 107 -14.17 -10.42 3.79
CA LEU A 107 -12.80 -10.08 4.18
C LEU A 107 -11.94 -9.93 2.93
N HIS A 108 -11.16 -8.85 2.86
CA HIS A 108 -10.23 -8.64 1.77
C HIS A 108 -9.11 -9.70 1.81
N TRP A 109 -8.76 -10.23 0.64
CA TRP A 109 -7.82 -11.35 0.50
C TRP A 109 -6.42 -11.04 1.04
N LYS A 110 -5.98 -9.77 1.02
CA LYS A 110 -4.70 -9.35 1.60
C LYS A 110 -4.69 -9.39 3.14
N THR A 111 -5.84 -9.22 3.80
CA THR A 111 -5.93 -8.88 5.23
C THR A 111 -5.20 -9.86 6.13
N ARG A 112 -5.41 -11.17 5.93
CA ARG A 112 -4.74 -12.21 6.74
C ARG A 112 -3.23 -12.20 6.55
N THR A 113 -2.78 -12.13 5.30
CA THR A 113 -1.36 -12.15 4.94
C THR A 113 -0.64 -10.94 5.54
N LEU A 114 -1.26 -9.76 5.49
CA LEU A 114 -0.68 -8.54 6.07
C LEU A 114 -0.54 -8.63 7.59
N VAL A 115 -1.56 -9.12 8.30
CA VAL A 115 -1.48 -9.30 9.76
C VAL A 115 -0.43 -10.36 10.13
N ASN A 116 -0.39 -11.48 9.41
CA ASN A 116 0.63 -12.50 9.61
C ASN A 116 2.05 -11.96 9.36
N ARG A 117 2.22 -11.16 8.29
CA ARG A 117 3.50 -10.50 7.95
C ARG A 117 3.91 -9.48 9.00
N ALA A 118 2.96 -8.75 9.59
CA ALA A 118 3.22 -7.81 10.66
C ALA A 118 3.69 -8.51 11.94
N ALA A 119 3.26 -9.74 12.19
CA ALA A 119 3.72 -10.57 13.31
C ALA A 119 3.67 -9.83 14.67
N GLY A 120 2.61 -9.04 14.90
CA GLY A 120 2.43 -8.24 16.11
C GLY A 120 3.10 -6.85 16.10
N ARG A 121 3.92 -6.51 15.09
CA ARG A 121 4.47 -5.16 14.92
C ARG A 121 3.38 -4.15 14.59
N ALA A 122 3.60 -2.89 14.95
CA ALA A 122 2.75 -1.81 14.50
C ALA A 122 2.75 -1.75 12.96
N PHE A 123 1.58 -1.60 12.32
CA PHE A 123 1.53 -1.43 10.87
C PHE A 123 0.46 -0.46 10.38
N VAL A 124 0.72 0.12 9.21
CA VAL A 124 -0.25 0.84 8.39
C VAL A 124 -0.54 0.02 7.15
N TRP A 125 -1.80 -0.09 6.74
CA TRP A 125 -2.19 -0.63 5.44
C TRP A 125 -2.91 0.45 4.65
N VAL A 126 -2.38 0.77 3.47
CA VAL A 126 -2.84 1.82 2.56
C VAL A 126 -3.34 1.18 1.27
N ASP A 127 -4.64 1.23 1.04
CA ASP A 127 -5.34 0.51 -0.04
C ASP A 127 -6.77 1.08 -0.18
N ASP A 128 -7.36 1.07 -1.37
CA ASP A 128 -8.70 1.63 -1.61
C ASP A 128 -9.85 0.63 -1.37
N GLU A 129 -9.53 -0.67 -1.38
CA GLU A 129 -10.50 -1.76 -1.24
C GLU A 129 -10.80 -2.11 0.23
N ILE A 130 -10.12 -1.47 1.18
CA ILE A 130 -10.31 -1.69 2.63
C ILE A 130 -11.77 -1.51 3.04
N GLY A 131 -12.34 -2.56 3.62
CA GLY A 131 -13.71 -2.58 4.14
C GLY A 131 -13.82 -2.59 5.66
N GLU A 132 -15.06 -2.51 6.13
CA GLU A 132 -15.40 -2.62 7.56
C GLU A 132 -15.09 -4.01 8.13
N ALA A 133 -15.22 -5.06 7.31
CA ALA A 133 -14.88 -6.43 7.72
C ALA A 133 -13.39 -6.55 8.05
N ASP A 134 -12.52 -5.92 7.25
CA ASP A 134 -11.08 -5.89 7.49
C ASP A 134 -10.73 -5.20 8.79
N ARG A 135 -11.33 -4.04 9.06
CA ARG A 135 -11.13 -3.30 10.31
C ARG A 135 -11.48 -4.15 11.54
N ARG A 136 -12.63 -4.83 11.50
CA ARG A 136 -13.06 -5.72 12.60
C ARG A 136 -12.13 -6.92 12.74
N TRP A 137 -11.72 -7.51 11.62
CA TRP A 137 -10.85 -8.67 11.64
C TRP A 137 -9.48 -8.33 12.20
N VAL A 138 -8.84 -7.24 11.73
CA VAL A 138 -7.54 -6.79 12.23
C VAL A 138 -7.62 -6.45 13.72
N ALA A 139 -8.66 -5.74 14.16
CA ALA A 139 -8.83 -5.41 15.59
C ALA A 139 -8.97 -6.65 16.48
N ALA A 140 -9.53 -7.75 15.97
CA ALA A 140 -9.71 -8.99 16.71
C ALA A 140 -8.49 -9.93 16.67
N HIS A 141 -7.66 -9.86 15.62
CA HIS A 141 -6.62 -10.86 15.36
C HIS A 141 -5.18 -10.31 15.39
N HIS A 142 -4.99 -8.99 15.31
CA HIS A 142 -3.66 -8.39 15.42
C HIS A 142 -3.40 -7.91 16.85
N GLY A 143 -2.34 -8.44 17.46
CA GLY A 143 -1.98 -8.09 18.85
C GLY A 143 -1.29 -6.72 19.01
N GLY A 144 -0.94 -6.05 17.91
CA GLY A 144 -0.27 -4.75 17.92
C GLY A 144 -1.13 -3.60 17.40
N PRO A 145 -0.62 -2.35 17.40
CA PRO A 145 -1.31 -1.23 16.77
C PRO A 145 -1.46 -1.44 15.26
N ALA A 146 -2.62 -1.09 14.70
CA ALA A 146 -2.83 -1.11 13.26
C ALA A 146 -3.65 0.11 12.80
N LEU A 147 -3.20 0.74 11.72
CA LEU A 147 -3.95 1.78 11.00
C LEU A 147 -4.32 1.27 9.62
N LEU A 148 -5.60 1.06 9.39
CA LEU A 148 -6.14 0.75 8.06
C LEU A 148 -6.59 2.07 7.42
N HIS A 149 -5.81 2.56 6.46
CA HIS A 149 -6.03 3.83 5.78
C HIS A 149 -6.62 3.59 4.40
N ARG A 150 -7.95 3.78 4.29
CA ARG A 150 -8.66 3.61 3.01
C ARG A 150 -8.50 4.85 2.16
N VAL A 151 -7.98 4.69 0.94
CA VAL A 151 -7.83 5.77 -0.03
C VAL A 151 -9.07 5.85 -0.94
N ASP A 152 -9.49 7.06 -1.32
CA ASP A 152 -10.43 7.24 -2.44
C ASP A 152 -9.67 7.02 -3.76
N PRO A 153 -9.98 5.98 -4.55
CA PRO A 153 -9.21 5.65 -5.74
C PRO A 153 -9.31 6.73 -6.83
N ALA A 154 -10.34 7.58 -6.80
CA ALA A 154 -10.46 8.72 -7.72
C ALA A 154 -9.52 9.88 -7.36
N LEU A 155 -9.07 9.97 -6.12
CA LEU A 155 -8.14 10.99 -5.66
C LEU A 155 -6.71 10.47 -5.61
N GLY A 156 -6.55 9.20 -5.25
CA GLY A 156 -5.27 8.65 -4.83
C GLY A 156 -4.82 9.23 -3.50
N LEU A 157 -3.61 8.84 -3.08
CA LEU A 157 -3.03 9.25 -1.82
C LEU A 157 -2.65 10.73 -1.84
N THR A 158 -3.04 11.47 -0.81
CA THR A 158 -2.82 12.91 -0.73
C THR A 158 -1.77 13.28 0.33
N GLY A 159 -1.31 14.54 0.29
CA GLY A 159 -0.45 15.07 1.35
C GLY A 159 -1.11 15.06 2.74
N ASP A 160 -2.44 15.17 2.80
CA ASP A 160 -3.20 15.14 4.06
C ASP A 160 -3.22 13.74 4.67
N ASP A 161 -3.39 12.73 3.81
CA ASP A 161 -3.29 11.32 4.18
C ASP A 161 -1.91 11.00 4.76
N LEU A 162 -0.85 11.47 4.09
CA LEU A 162 0.53 11.27 4.54
C LEU A 162 0.83 11.98 5.86
N ARG A 163 0.26 13.17 6.08
CA ARG A 163 0.36 13.87 7.38
C ARG A 163 -0.32 13.09 8.48
N LEU A 164 -1.50 12.52 8.23
CA LEU A 164 -2.23 11.68 9.17
C LEU A 164 -1.45 10.40 9.49
N ILE A 165 -1.02 9.67 8.46
CA ILE A 165 -0.23 8.45 8.60
C ILE A 165 1.06 8.73 9.38
N GLY A 166 1.79 9.79 9.02
CA GLY A 166 3.01 10.17 9.72
C GLY A 166 2.78 10.57 11.18
N ALA A 167 1.66 11.22 11.51
CA ALA A 167 1.30 11.52 12.90
C ALA A 167 1.01 10.24 13.70
N TRP A 168 0.28 9.29 13.11
CA TRP A 168 0.02 7.99 13.74
C TRP A 168 1.30 7.20 13.97
N LEU A 169 2.19 7.13 12.97
CA LEU A 169 3.47 6.42 13.05
C LEU A 169 4.39 6.95 14.17
N ARG A 170 4.31 8.25 14.49
CA ARG A 170 5.07 8.85 15.60
C ARG A 170 4.45 8.61 16.98
N SER A 171 3.22 8.13 17.03
CA SER A 171 2.49 7.89 18.28
C SER A 171 2.58 6.44 18.78
N VAL A 172 3.10 5.53 17.95
CA VAL A 172 3.23 4.09 18.23
C VAL A 172 4.66 3.69 18.57
#